data_AF-M0JLK8-F1
#
_entry.id   AF-M0JLK8-F1
#
_cell.length_a   1.000
_cell.length_b   1.000
_cell.length_c   1.000
_cell.angle_alpha   90.00
_cell.angle_beta   90.00
_cell.angle_gamma   90.00
#
_symmetry.space_group_name_H-M   'P 1'
#
loop_
_entity.id
_entity.type
_entity.pdbx_description
1 polymer ?
#
loop_
_entity_poly.entity_id
_entity_poly.type
_entity_poly.pdbx_seq_one_letter_code
_entity_poly.pdbx_strand_id
1 'polypeptide(L)'
;MRGSILLVAALVVLAGCAAPVSPGTDATTATTPTSAASPTTDSATTATAIPTTSPPSTTATTAATATPTATPTASPTPEPTETFTPASGYGPWGSEPVVVAVETPDDDRDYAAFVTEATAFWETNDARYLGYEVDYEVDADARDPDIVVHFVDTVPECGGQTDAVGCAPYLTDARQIDRPETVYIRTGFGDDSTVDIVEHELGHTLGLAHGDEPAELMNATGILYTLPRTNATDKAFPWDDPNFTVYVDDANASDPDAAREQIRHALDYFEAGAPGMPDNLTYTYVDDPADAEVRISFADTSPCAAGAASCAIGGGYDPDGDDALETYSDYRVVLVDLDTEAVGWHVGYWTAHYLGAEADEDKPEPFRNATYGERRSEWWT
;
A
#
# COMPACT_ATOMS: atom_id res chain seq x y z
N MET A 1 54.70 -10.31 -34.82
CA MET A 1 54.53 -9.76 -33.46
C MET A 1 53.10 -9.27 -33.35
N ARG A 2 52.43 -9.67 -32.27
CA ARG A 2 50.97 -9.72 -32.10
C ARG A 2 50.36 -8.32 -32.11
N GLY A 3 49.28 -8.13 -32.87
CA GLY A 3 48.42 -6.95 -32.81
C GLY A 3 47.50 -7.06 -31.61
N SER A 4 47.54 -6.06 -30.75
CA SER A 4 46.63 -5.94 -29.59
C SER A 4 45.30 -5.37 -30.06
N ILE A 5 44.24 -6.16 -29.91
CA ILE A 5 42.85 -5.72 -30.03
C ILE A 5 42.51 -5.05 -28.70
N LEU A 6 42.26 -3.74 -28.73
CA LEU A 6 41.71 -2.99 -27.61
C LEU A 6 40.19 -3.20 -27.61
N LEU A 7 39.73 -4.05 -26.70
CA LEU A 7 38.32 -4.15 -26.33
C LEU A 7 37.97 -2.90 -25.51
N VAL A 8 37.10 -2.05 -26.05
CA VAL A 8 36.45 -0.98 -25.29
C VAL A 8 35.18 -1.61 -24.72
N ALA A 9 35.16 -1.82 -23.40
CA ALA A 9 33.96 -2.21 -22.69
C ALA A 9 33.10 -0.94 -22.47
N ALA A 10 31.94 -0.89 -23.12
CA ALA A 10 30.91 0.10 -22.80
C ALA A 10 30.23 -0.34 -21.49
N LEU A 11 30.15 0.58 -20.53
CA LEU A 11 29.52 0.37 -19.24
C LEU A 11 28.03 0.63 -19.42
N VAL A 12 27.21 -0.42 -19.48
CA VAL A 12 25.76 -0.30 -19.39
C VAL A 12 25.43 0.03 -17.94
N VAL A 13 24.84 1.21 -17.72
CA VAL A 13 24.31 1.59 -16.41
C VAL A 13 22.88 1.08 -16.35
N LEU A 14 22.69 -0.07 -15.72
CA LEU A 14 21.37 -0.55 -15.33
C LEU A 14 20.85 0.38 -14.23
N ALA A 15 19.75 1.09 -14.50
CA ALA A 15 19.02 1.81 -13.46
C ALA A 15 18.25 0.77 -12.66
N GLY A 16 18.70 0.53 -11.42
CA GLY A 16 17.98 -0.33 -10.49
C GLY A 16 16.84 0.41 -9.83
N CYS A 17 15.64 -0.17 -9.83
CA CYS A 17 14.51 0.28 -9.05
C CYS A 17 14.88 0.31 -7.56
N ALA A 18 14.75 1.48 -6.95
CA ALA A 18 15.14 1.70 -5.56
C ALA A 18 13.90 1.78 -4.66
N ALA A 19 13.44 0.62 -4.16
CA ALA A 19 12.95 0.55 -2.79
C ALA A 19 12.93 -0.88 -2.26
N PRO A 20 13.30 -1.10 -0.98
CA PRO A 20 12.91 -2.30 -0.29
C PRO A 20 11.39 -2.32 -0.16
N VAL A 21 10.74 -3.39 -0.62
CA VAL A 21 9.46 -3.79 -0.03
C VAL A 21 9.79 -4.39 1.33
N SER A 22 10.20 -3.55 2.28
CA SER A 22 10.07 -3.94 3.67
C SER A 22 8.57 -4.04 3.94
N PRO A 23 8.08 -5.07 4.65
CA PRO A 23 6.80 -4.97 5.35
C PRO A 23 6.98 -3.90 6.43
N GLY A 24 7.01 -2.65 6.01
CA GLY A 24 7.32 -1.50 6.82
C GLY A 24 6.10 -0.65 6.87
N THR A 25 5.18 -0.98 7.78
CA THR A 25 4.16 -0.07 8.37
C THR A 25 3.22 0.73 7.44
N ASP A 26 3.39 0.66 6.12
CA ASP A 26 2.64 1.39 5.09
C ASP A 26 2.19 0.42 3.98
N ALA A 27 1.92 -0.84 4.35
CA ALA A 27 0.82 -1.53 3.66
C ALA A 27 -0.46 -0.77 4.03
N THR A 28 -1.33 -0.54 3.06
CA THR A 28 -2.54 0.27 3.19
C THR A 28 -3.26 -0.09 4.48
N THR A 29 -3.05 0.70 5.54
CA THR A 29 -3.66 0.44 6.84
C THR A 29 -5.05 1.04 6.73
N ALA A 30 -6.02 0.22 6.34
CA ALA A 30 -7.41 0.63 6.27
C ALA A 30 -8.07 0.49 7.64
N THR A 31 -9.16 1.22 7.86
CA THR A 31 -9.95 1.13 9.08
C THR A 31 -11.42 0.92 8.77
N THR A 32 -12.06 -0.08 9.40
CA THR A 32 -13.47 -0.41 9.16
C THR A 32 -14.29 -0.16 10.44
N PRO A 33 -15.20 0.84 10.46
CA PRO A 33 -16.03 1.13 11.62
C PRO A 33 -17.35 0.32 11.66
N THR A 34 -17.68 -0.25 12.81
CA THR A 34 -18.91 -1.04 13.05
C THR A 34 -19.62 -0.62 14.34
N SER A 35 -20.97 -0.59 14.34
CA SER A 35 -21.78 -0.17 15.50
C SER A 35 -22.75 -1.24 15.99
N ALA A 36 -22.98 -1.30 17.31
CA ALA A 36 -24.03 -2.10 17.93
C ALA A 36 -25.02 -1.17 18.64
N ALA A 37 -26.30 -1.27 18.27
CA ALA A 37 -27.36 -0.47 18.86
C ALA A 37 -27.91 -1.13 20.14
N SER A 38 -28.26 -0.30 21.13
CA SER A 38 -29.29 -0.62 22.11
C SER A 38 -30.63 -0.10 21.60
N PRO A 39 -31.77 -0.79 21.83
CA PRO A 39 -33.05 -0.28 21.37
C PRO A 39 -33.47 0.96 22.17
N THR A 40 -33.95 1.99 21.43
CA THR A 40 -34.57 3.29 21.83
C THR A 40 -33.59 4.46 22.07
N THR A 41 -33.78 5.70 21.58
CA THR A 41 -34.98 6.42 21.11
C THR A 41 -34.60 7.58 20.16
N ASP A 42 -35.45 7.88 19.17
CA ASP A 42 -35.36 9.01 18.22
C ASP A 42 -35.14 10.38 18.88
N SER A 43 -34.18 11.18 18.36
CA SER A 43 -34.37 12.61 18.07
C SER A 43 -33.16 13.22 17.35
N ALA A 44 -33.40 13.64 16.12
CA ALA A 44 -32.48 14.39 15.27
C ALA A 44 -32.28 15.83 15.78
N THR A 45 -31.05 16.36 15.69
CA THR A 45 -30.83 17.81 15.58
C THR A 45 -29.60 18.13 14.74
N THR A 46 -29.81 19.00 13.77
CA THR A 46 -28.89 19.54 12.76
C THR A 46 -28.12 20.76 13.28
N ALA A 47 -26.82 20.90 12.97
CA ALA A 47 -26.11 22.19 12.84
C ALA A 47 -24.73 21.97 12.18
N THR A 48 -24.50 22.38 10.92
CA THR A 48 -24.01 23.70 10.45
C THR A 48 -22.52 23.96 10.74
N ALA A 49 -21.68 23.74 9.73
CA ALA A 49 -20.26 24.09 9.71
C ALA A 49 -20.04 25.56 9.29
N ILE A 50 -19.04 26.22 9.89
CA ILE A 50 -18.52 27.55 9.54
C ILE A 50 -17.07 27.38 9.07
N PRO A 51 -16.64 27.95 7.92
CA PRO A 51 -15.24 27.94 7.54
C PRO A 51 -14.50 29.18 8.09
N THR A 52 -13.29 28.97 8.61
CA THR A 52 -12.39 30.04 9.04
C THR A 52 -11.21 30.13 8.07
N THR A 53 -11.03 31.28 7.46
CA THR A 53 -9.91 31.64 6.58
C THR A 53 -8.83 32.39 7.38
N SER A 54 -7.55 32.20 7.04
CA SER A 54 -6.46 33.10 7.42
C SER A 54 -5.28 33.07 6.41
N PRO A 55 -4.49 34.15 6.31
CA PRO A 55 -3.79 34.58 5.08
C PRO A 55 -2.25 34.32 5.09
N PRO A 56 -1.52 34.61 3.98
CA PRO A 56 -0.16 34.09 3.77
C PRO A 56 0.93 34.95 4.43
N SER A 57 2.03 34.28 4.82
CA SER A 57 3.23 34.90 5.39
C SER A 57 4.31 35.15 4.33
N THR A 58 5.02 36.25 4.53
CA THR A 58 5.85 36.98 3.57
C THR A 58 7.30 36.47 3.52
N THR A 59 7.87 36.45 2.32
CA THR A 59 9.27 36.15 1.98
C THR A 59 10.25 37.19 2.55
N ALA A 60 11.38 36.73 3.08
CA ALA A 60 12.56 37.56 3.33
C ALA A 60 13.81 36.95 2.67
N THR A 61 14.28 37.64 1.64
CA THR A 61 15.55 37.43 0.93
C THR A 61 16.72 37.85 1.81
N THR A 62 17.75 37.00 1.93
CA THR A 62 19.07 37.43 2.42
C THR A 62 20.15 37.01 1.43
N ALA A 63 20.84 38.00 0.89
CA ALA A 63 21.97 37.85 -0.02
C ALA A 63 23.22 37.37 0.74
N ALA A 64 23.97 36.44 0.14
CA ALA A 64 25.29 36.03 0.61
C ALA A 64 26.36 36.19 -0.48
N THR A 65 27.51 36.66 0.00
CA THR A 65 28.64 37.29 -0.65
C THR A 65 29.54 36.34 -1.45
N ALA A 66 30.06 36.83 -2.59
CA ALA A 66 31.03 36.16 -3.46
C ALA A 66 32.46 36.09 -2.85
N THR A 67 33.21 35.04 -3.19
CA THR A 67 34.65 34.85 -2.87
C THR A 67 35.29 34.02 -4.01
N PRO A 68 36.58 34.22 -4.34
CA PRO A 68 37.03 34.37 -5.72
C PRO A 68 37.48 33.09 -6.45
N THR A 69 37.42 33.23 -7.77
CA THR A 69 37.85 32.36 -8.86
C THR A 69 39.26 31.78 -8.71
N ALA A 70 39.37 30.46 -8.80
CA ALA A 70 40.61 29.75 -9.14
C ALA A 70 40.62 29.45 -10.65
N THR A 71 41.74 29.76 -11.31
CA THR A 71 41.99 29.44 -12.73
C THR A 71 42.40 27.99 -12.89
N PRO A 72 41.71 27.16 -13.72
CA PRO A 72 42.24 25.87 -14.13
C PRO A 72 42.97 25.96 -15.47
N THR A 73 44.09 25.25 -15.48
CA THR A 73 45.03 24.93 -16.56
C THR A 73 44.35 24.38 -17.82
N ALA A 74 44.88 24.73 -18.99
CA ALA A 74 44.42 24.24 -20.29
C ALA A 74 44.51 22.70 -20.42
N SER A 75 43.38 22.08 -20.72
CA SER A 75 43.24 20.65 -21.06
C SER A 75 43.48 20.43 -22.56
N PRO A 76 44.05 19.29 -23.01
CA PRO A 76 44.33 19.04 -24.42
C PRO A 76 43.04 18.94 -25.25
N THR A 77 43.08 19.47 -26.47
CA THR A 77 41.99 19.43 -27.46
C THR A 77 41.69 17.98 -27.85
N PRO A 78 40.46 17.46 -27.65
CA PRO A 78 40.06 16.18 -28.21
C PRO A 78 39.96 16.26 -29.74
N GLU A 79 40.38 15.20 -30.42
CA GLU A 79 40.11 14.96 -31.85
C GLU A 79 38.58 14.98 -32.09
N PRO A 80 38.10 15.42 -33.26
CA PRO A 80 36.67 15.57 -33.50
C PRO A 80 36.02 14.18 -33.58
N THR A 81 35.28 13.83 -32.53
CA THR A 81 34.25 12.79 -32.62
C THR A 81 33.15 13.33 -33.53
N GLU A 82 32.92 12.66 -34.66
CA GLU A 82 31.75 12.94 -35.49
C GLU A 82 30.50 12.78 -34.63
N THR A 83 29.87 13.90 -34.31
CA THR A 83 28.65 13.96 -33.51
C THR A 83 27.50 13.82 -34.50
N PHE A 84 27.00 12.59 -34.66
CA PHE A 84 25.70 12.39 -35.29
C PHE A 84 24.63 12.71 -34.25
N THR A 85 23.95 13.82 -34.48
CA THR A 85 22.75 14.17 -33.73
C THR A 85 21.66 13.19 -34.13
N PRO A 86 20.91 12.58 -33.19
CA PRO A 86 19.63 11.94 -33.52
C PRO A 86 18.82 12.88 -34.40
N ALA A 87 18.03 12.35 -35.32
CA ALA A 87 17.13 13.20 -36.11
C ALA A 87 16.34 14.08 -35.13
N SER A 88 16.47 15.40 -35.26
CA SER A 88 15.89 16.35 -34.30
C SER A 88 14.39 16.10 -34.20
N GLY A 89 13.92 15.63 -33.05
CA GLY A 89 12.50 15.33 -32.78
C GLY A 89 12.17 13.87 -32.47
N TYR A 90 13.15 12.95 -32.51
CA TYR A 90 12.94 11.53 -32.18
C TYR A 90 13.91 11.07 -31.08
N GLY A 91 13.38 10.28 -30.14
CA GLY A 91 14.09 9.77 -28.97
C GLY A 91 15.15 8.69 -29.27
N PRO A 92 15.57 7.88 -28.27
CA PRO A 92 16.63 6.87 -28.45
C PRO A 92 16.27 5.81 -29.50
N TRP A 93 14.99 5.55 -29.74
CA TRP A 93 14.50 4.54 -30.67
C TRP A 93 14.40 5.00 -32.14
N GLY A 94 14.48 6.31 -32.41
CA GLY A 94 14.31 6.84 -33.76
C GLY A 94 12.85 7.06 -34.14
N SER A 95 12.56 7.06 -35.44
CA SER A 95 11.24 7.45 -36.00
C SER A 95 10.39 6.28 -36.50
N GLU A 96 10.87 5.05 -36.37
CA GLU A 96 10.09 3.84 -36.68
C GLU A 96 9.37 3.39 -35.40
N PRO A 97 8.16 2.79 -35.50
CA PRO A 97 7.48 2.25 -34.33
C PRO A 97 8.33 1.22 -33.60
N VAL A 98 8.36 1.30 -32.27
CA VAL A 98 9.06 0.35 -31.40
C VAL A 98 8.22 -0.93 -31.29
N VAL A 99 8.71 -2.04 -31.82
CA VAL A 99 8.02 -3.33 -31.80
C VAL A 99 8.19 -3.99 -30.44
N VAL A 100 7.08 -4.27 -29.75
CA VAL A 100 7.08 -4.85 -28.40
C VAL A 100 6.50 -6.26 -28.42
N ALA A 101 7.31 -7.25 -28.06
CA ALA A 101 6.87 -8.61 -27.77
C ALA A 101 6.55 -8.77 -26.27
N VAL A 102 5.73 -9.78 -25.95
CA VAL A 102 5.27 -10.03 -24.58
C VAL A 102 5.53 -11.48 -24.21
N GLU A 103 6.36 -11.70 -23.20
CA GLU A 103 6.62 -13.04 -22.62
C GLU A 103 5.86 -13.16 -21.30
N THR A 104 4.92 -14.10 -21.23
CA THR A 104 3.98 -14.23 -20.11
C THR A 104 4.12 -15.56 -19.37
N PRO A 105 3.71 -15.63 -18.09
CA PRO A 105 3.38 -16.91 -17.45
C PRO A 105 2.14 -17.55 -18.09
N ASP A 106 1.89 -18.81 -17.74
CA ASP A 106 0.74 -19.62 -18.17
C ASP A 106 -0.38 -19.53 -17.11
N ASP A 107 -1.03 -18.36 -17.02
CA ASP A 107 -2.05 -18.05 -15.99
C ASP A 107 -3.36 -17.43 -16.54
N ASP A 108 -3.59 -17.54 -17.86
CA ASP A 108 -4.75 -17.01 -18.61
C ASP A 108 -4.96 -15.48 -18.54
N ARG A 109 -4.04 -14.72 -17.92
CA ARG A 109 -4.17 -13.26 -17.79
C ARG A 109 -3.70 -12.55 -19.06
N ASP A 110 -4.41 -11.50 -19.46
CA ASP A 110 -4.16 -10.79 -20.71
C ASP A 110 -3.08 -9.71 -20.58
N TYR A 111 -1.83 -10.15 -20.35
CA TYR A 111 -0.69 -9.24 -20.20
C TYR A 111 -0.43 -8.36 -21.43
N ALA A 112 -0.78 -8.83 -22.63
CA ALA A 112 -0.63 -8.05 -23.85
C ALA A 112 -1.54 -6.80 -23.84
N ALA A 113 -2.72 -6.89 -23.22
CA ALA A 113 -3.58 -5.74 -23.01
C ALA A 113 -2.93 -4.70 -22.09
N PHE A 114 -2.28 -5.12 -21.00
CA PHE A 114 -1.57 -4.20 -20.09
C PHE A 114 -0.41 -3.48 -20.77
N VAL A 115 0.38 -4.20 -21.57
CA VAL A 115 1.47 -3.60 -22.36
C VAL A 115 0.91 -2.62 -23.39
N THR A 116 -0.20 -2.97 -24.06
CA THR A 116 -0.88 -2.08 -25.01
C THR A 116 -1.31 -0.78 -24.33
N GLU A 117 -1.93 -0.87 -23.16
CA GLU A 117 -2.37 0.30 -22.38
C GLU A 117 -1.18 1.19 -22.00
N ALA A 118 -0.11 0.61 -21.45
CA ALA A 118 1.08 1.33 -21.06
C ALA A 118 1.80 2.01 -22.23
N THR A 119 1.87 1.36 -23.40
CA THR A 119 2.43 1.99 -24.61
C THR A 119 1.57 3.16 -25.07
N ALA A 120 0.24 3.04 -25.04
CA ALA A 120 -0.68 4.10 -25.41
C ALA A 120 -0.59 5.32 -24.48
N PHE A 121 -0.30 5.11 -23.19
CA PHE A 121 0.00 6.20 -22.26
C PHE A 121 1.17 7.05 -22.75
N TRP A 122 2.29 6.41 -23.12
CA TRP A 122 3.47 7.13 -23.60
C TRP A 122 3.24 7.82 -24.94
N GLU A 123 2.61 7.16 -25.92
CA GLU A 123 2.24 7.79 -27.20
C GLU A 123 1.32 9.01 -27.00
N THR A 124 0.39 8.93 -26.04
CA THR A 124 -0.55 10.03 -25.76
C THR A 124 0.13 11.24 -25.09
N ASN A 125 1.22 11.00 -24.35
CA ASN A 125 1.85 12.02 -23.50
C ASN A 125 3.29 12.38 -23.90
N ASP A 126 3.79 11.86 -25.01
CA ASP A 126 5.17 11.96 -25.49
C ASP A 126 5.69 13.41 -25.57
N ALA A 127 4.94 14.31 -26.19
CA ALA A 127 5.29 15.71 -26.35
C ALA A 127 5.35 16.44 -25.01
N ARG A 128 4.61 15.97 -24.00
CA ARG A 128 4.57 16.56 -22.67
C ARG A 128 5.75 16.12 -21.81
N TYR A 129 6.05 14.82 -21.79
CA TYR A 129 7.02 14.25 -20.85
C TYR A 129 8.39 13.98 -21.47
N LEU A 130 8.44 13.63 -22.76
CA LEU A 130 9.68 13.23 -23.45
C LEU A 130 10.29 14.36 -24.27
N GLY A 131 9.45 15.26 -24.78
CA GLY A 131 9.89 16.34 -25.68
C GLY A 131 10.24 15.86 -27.10
N TYR A 132 9.84 14.64 -27.44
CA TYR A 132 9.92 14.01 -28.75
C TYR A 132 8.74 13.05 -28.92
N GLU A 133 8.48 12.62 -30.16
CA GLU A 133 7.39 11.67 -30.46
C GLU A 133 7.87 10.22 -30.34
N VAL A 134 7.01 9.33 -29.84
CA VAL A 134 7.23 7.87 -29.84
C VAL A 134 5.99 7.15 -30.34
N ASP A 135 6.19 6.13 -31.17
CA ASP A 135 5.16 5.20 -31.64
C ASP A 135 5.55 3.77 -31.23
N TYR A 136 4.57 2.95 -30.87
CA TYR A 136 4.74 1.53 -30.51
C TYR A 136 3.92 0.61 -31.42
N GLU A 137 4.41 -0.61 -31.61
CA GLU A 137 3.67 -1.71 -32.21
C GLU A 137 3.72 -2.92 -31.26
N VAL A 138 2.66 -3.13 -30.48
CA VAL A 138 2.56 -4.31 -29.60
C VAL A 138 2.12 -5.52 -30.43
N ASP A 139 3.06 -6.44 -30.64
CA ASP A 139 2.85 -7.75 -31.24
C ASP A 139 3.47 -8.80 -30.31
N ALA A 140 2.62 -9.42 -29.49
CA ALA A 140 3.05 -10.34 -28.44
C ALA A 140 3.94 -11.50 -28.96
N ASP A 141 3.72 -11.92 -30.21
CA ASP A 141 4.44 -13.03 -30.87
C ASP A 141 5.53 -12.54 -31.87
N ALA A 142 5.92 -11.25 -31.82
CA ALA A 142 6.90 -10.68 -32.72
C ALA A 142 8.22 -11.47 -32.69
N ARG A 143 8.74 -11.79 -33.89
CA ARG A 143 9.96 -12.61 -34.03
C ARG A 143 11.26 -11.82 -33.90
N ASP A 144 11.20 -10.53 -34.22
CA ASP A 144 12.33 -9.60 -34.22
C ASP A 144 11.91 -8.29 -33.49
N PRO A 145 11.54 -8.36 -32.20
CA PRO A 145 11.08 -7.17 -31.46
C PRO A 145 12.24 -6.22 -31.11
N ASP A 146 11.91 -4.95 -30.87
CA ASP A 146 12.81 -3.97 -30.28
C ASP A 146 12.91 -4.15 -28.76
N ILE A 147 11.76 -4.41 -28.12
CA ILE A 147 11.62 -4.64 -26.67
C ILE A 147 10.86 -5.95 -26.43
N VAL A 148 11.29 -6.73 -25.44
CA VAL A 148 10.52 -7.84 -24.87
C VAL A 148 10.10 -7.45 -23.46
N VAL A 149 8.81 -7.36 -23.20
CA VAL A 149 8.27 -7.24 -21.83
C VAL A 149 8.05 -8.65 -21.27
N HIS A 150 8.84 -9.02 -20.27
CA HIS A 150 8.86 -10.36 -19.68
C HIS A 150 8.27 -10.32 -18.26
N PHE A 151 7.10 -10.92 -18.12
CA PHE A 151 6.42 -11.10 -16.84
C PHE A 151 6.97 -12.31 -16.08
N VAL A 152 7.54 -12.07 -14.90
CA VAL A 152 8.28 -13.07 -14.10
C VAL A 152 7.83 -13.06 -12.63
N ASP A 153 7.94 -14.20 -11.95
CA ASP A 153 7.67 -14.27 -10.50
C ASP A 153 8.71 -13.50 -9.66
N THR A 154 9.93 -13.40 -10.16
CA THR A 154 11.05 -12.72 -9.49
C THR A 154 11.88 -11.99 -10.53
N VAL A 155 11.96 -10.67 -10.37
CA VAL A 155 12.78 -9.81 -11.23
C VAL A 155 14.26 -10.10 -10.94
N PRO A 156 15.11 -10.27 -11.97
CA PRO A 156 16.56 -10.41 -11.79
C PRO A 156 17.16 -9.22 -11.04
N GLU A 157 18.38 -9.38 -10.51
CA GLU A 157 19.08 -8.27 -9.84
C GLU A 157 19.19 -7.06 -10.78
N CYS A 158 18.54 -5.96 -10.38
CA CYS A 158 18.45 -4.75 -11.18
C CYS A 158 19.22 -3.64 -10.47
N GLY A 159 20.38 -3.25 -10.98
CA GLY A 159 21.20 -2.18 -10.39
C GLY A 159 21.60 -2.40 -8.92
N GLY A 160 21.82 -3.66 -8.50
CA GLY A 160 22.20 -4.01 -7.13
C GLY A 160 21.03 -4.33 -6.19
N GLN A 161 19.81 -4.40 -6.71
CA GLN A 161 18.57 -4.54 -5.93
C GLN A 161 17.95 -5.91 -6.15
N THR A 162 17.50 -6.56 -5.08
CA THR A 162 16.98 -7.94 -5.10
C THR A 162 15.46 -8.04 -5.04
N ASP A 163 14.76 -6.96 -4.69
CA ASP A 163 13.30 -6.97 -4.44
C ASP A 163 12.51 -6.04 -5.39
N ALA A 164 13.08 -5.75 -6.56
CA ALA A 164 12.44 -4.88 -7.54
C ALA A 164 11.13 -5.49 -8.09
N VAL A 165 10.16 -4.62 -8.39
CA VAL A 165 8.88 -5.00 -9.02
C VAL A 165 8.93 -4.86 -10.54
N GLY A 166 9.89 -4.10 -11.06
CA GLY A 166 10.21 -4.00 -12.48
C GLY A 166 11.71 -3.83 -12.68
N CYS A 167 12.17 -3.96 -13.92
CA CYS A 167 13.53 -3.61 -14.31
C CYS A 167 13.63 -3.37 -15.81
N ALA A 168 14.07 -2.18 -16.19
CA ALA A 168 14.33 -1.81 -17.57
C ALA A 168 15.72 -1.17 -17.76
N PRO A 169 16.28 -1.26 -18.98
CA PRO A 169 17.44 -0.48 -19.35
C PRO A 169 17.12 1.01 -19.39
N TYR A 170 18.01 1.83 -18.83
CA TYR A 170 17.92 3.29 -18.93
C TYR A 170 18.57 3.79 -20.22
N LEU A 171 17.75 4.16 -21.20
CA LEU A 171 18.18 4.47 -22.57
C LEU A 171 18.02 5.96 -22.88
N THR A 172 19.13 6.65 -23.06
CA THR A 172 19.18 8.08 -23.42
C THR A 172 19.71 8.32 -24.83
N ASP A 173 20.29 7.30 -25.45
CA ASP A 173 20.95 7.38 -26.75
C ASP A 173 20.83 6.05 -27.51
N ALA A 174 20.59 6.12 -28.82
CA ALA A 174 20.43 4.96 -29.70
C ALA A 174 21.62 3.98 -29.67
N ARG A 175 22.82 4.45 -29.30
CA ARG A 175 24.02 3.61 -29.19
C ARG A 175 24.00 2.68 -27.97
N GLN A 176 23.10 2.91 -27.02
CA GLN A 176 22.92 2.05 -25.85
C GLN A 176 22.09 0.81 -26.17
N ILE A 177 21.32 0.83 -27.26
CA ILE A 177 20.32 -0.19 -27.59
C ILE A 177 20.99 -1.45 -28.16
N ASP A 178 20.80 -2.57 -27.48
CA ASP A 178 21.13 -3.93 -27.94
C ASP A 178 19.85 -4.76 -28.08
N ARG A 179 19.35 -4.88 -29.32
CA ARG A 179 18.03 -5.47 -29.59
C ARG A 179 18.04 -7.01 -29.49
N PRO A 180 16.98 -7.63 -28.93
CA PRO A 180 15.90 -6.97 -28.19
C PRO A 180 16.36 -6.54 -26.79
N GLU A 181 15.93 -5.35 -26.36
CA GLU A 181 16.03 -4.96 -24.96
C GLU A 181 14.97 -5.71 -24.13
N THR A 182 15.28 -6.08 -22.89
CA THR A 182 14.34 -6.81 -22.03
C THR A 182 13.89 -5.92 -20.87
N VAL A 183 12.57 -5.82 -20.69
CA VAL A 183 11.93 -5.19 -19.54
C VAL A 183 11.30 -6.29 -18.70
N TYR A 184 11.74 -6.44 -17.44
CA TYR A 184 11.18 -7.42 -16.52
C TYR A 184 10.07 -6.78 -15.69
N ILE A 185 8.96 -7.49 -15.54
CA ILE A 185 7.81 -7.06 -14.73
C ILE A 185 7.45 -8.18 -13.77
N ARG A 186 7.33 -7.87 -12.48
CA ARG A 186 6.94 -8.85 -11.48
C ARG A 186 5.45 -9.16 -11.56
N THR A 187 5.09 -10.44 -11.51
CA THR A 187 3.70 -10.91 -11.45
C THR A 187 3.12 -10.80 -10.02
N GLY A 188 1.79 -10.98 -9.88
CA GLY A 188 1.09 -11.00 -8.59
C GLY A 188 0.47 -9.67 -8.14
N PHE A 189 0.57 -8.63 -8.96
CA PHE A 189 -0.12 -7.35 -8.79
C PHE A 189 -1.46 -7.31 -9.52
N GLY A 190 -2.39 -6.46 -9.06
CA GLY A 190 -3.65 -6.15 -9.74
C GLY A 190 -3.42 -5.55 -11.14
N ASP A 191 -4.47 -5.45 -11.95
CA ASP A 191 -4.36 -5.03 -13.34
C ASP A 191 -3.79 -3.60 -13.46
N ASP A 192 -4.38 -2.64 -12.75
CA ASP A 192 -3.94 -1.23 -12.74
C ASP A 192 -2.48 -1.10 -12.27
N SER A 193 -2.11 -1.76 -11.17
CA SER A 193 -0.72 -1.76 -10.68
C SER A 193 0.24 -2.44 -11.65
N THR A 194 -0.21 -3.42 -12.43
CA THR A 194 0.63 -4.03 -13.47
C THR A 194 0.88 -3.05 -14.60
N VAL A 195 -0.15 -2.31 -15.03
CA VAL A 195 -0.03 -1.23 -16.03
C VAL A 195 0.93 -0.15 -15.55
N ASP A 196 0.78 0.35 -14.31
CA ASP A 196 1.66 1.37 -13.72
C ASP A 196 3.14 0.93 -13.73
N ILE A 197 3.43 -0.33 -13.38
CA ILE A 197 4.81 -0.85 -13.44
C ILE A 197 5.31 -0.86 -14.88
N VAL A 198 4.51 -1.34 -15.85
CA VAL A 198 4.92 -1.35 -17.27
C VAL A 198 5.15 0.07 -17.79
N GLU A 199 4.27 1.02 -17.46
CA GLU A 199 4.43 2.43 -17.80
C GLU A 199 5.73 3.01 -17.24
N HIS A 200 6.01 2.77 -15.95
CA HIS A 200 7.25 3.19 -15.29
C HIS A 200 8.50 2.64 -16.01
N GLU A 201 8.55 1.33 -16.22
CA GLU A 201 9.71 0.68 -16.82
C GLU A 201 9.91 1.11 -18.29
N LEU A 202 8.84 1.30 -19.06
CA LEU A 202 8.93 1.88 -20.39
C LEU A 202 9.47 3.31 -20.36
N GLY A 203 9.16 4.11 -19.34
CA GLY A 203 9.75 5.43 -19.13
C GLY A 203 11.29 5.42 -19.07
N HIS A 204 11.89 4.40 -18.46
CA HIS A 204 13.35 4.23 -18.47
C HIS A 204 13.90 3.93 -19.87
N THR A 205 13.19 3.14 -20.66
CA THR A 205 13.55 2.89 -22.07
C THR A 205 13.41 4.14 -22.95
N LEU A 206 12.74 5.18 -22.44
CA LEU A 206 12.56 6.49 -23.04
C LEU A 206 13.43 7.57 -22.39
N GLY A 207 14.39 7.18 -21.55
CA GLY A 207 15.40 8.11 -21.01
C GLY A 207 14.93 8.94 -19.82
N LEU A 208 13.79 8.60 -19.22
CA LEU A 208 13.35 9.18 -17.96
C LEU A 208 14.01 8.47 -16.78
N ALA A 209 14.54 9.25 -15.84
CA ALA A 209 15.06 8.77 -14.57
C ALA A 209 13.99 8.85 -13.48
N HIS A 210 14.30 8.29 -12.31
CA HIS A 210 13.37 8.39 -11.19
C HIS A 210 13.10 9.85 -10.79
N GLY A 211 11.83 10.19 -10.62
CA GLY A 211 11.36 11.53 -10.24
C GLY A 211 11.25 12.53 -11.39
N ASP A 212 11.56 12.14 -12.63
CA ASP A 212 11.19 12.93 -13.81
C ASP A 212 9.66 12.95 -14.00
N GLU A 213 9.14 13.92 -14.75
CA GLU A 213 7.70 14.00 -15.01
C GLU A 213 7.24 12.85 -15.93
N PRO A 214 6.11 12.17 -15.64
CA PRO A 214 5.20 12.41 -14.52
C PRO A 214 5.76 11.85 -13.20
N ALA A 215 5.95 12.75 -12.22
CA ALA A 215 6.78 12.47 -11.06
C ALA A 215 6.24 11.37 -10.13
N GLU A 216 4.92 11.20 -10.06
CA GLU A 216 4.29 10.12 -9.28
C GLU A 216 4.54 8.75 -9.92
N LEU A 217 4.37 8.65 -11.25
CA LEU A 217 4.62 7.43 -12.01
C LEU A 217 6.10 7.06 -12.01
N MET A 218 6.99 8.01 -12.34
CA MET A 218 8.43 7.76 -12.42
C MET A 218 9.12 7.77 -11.05
N ASN A 219 8.40 7.87 -9.93
CA ASN A 219 9.05 7.80 -8.62
C ASN A 219 9.64 6.41 -8.39
N ALA A 220 10.76 6.31 -7.67
CA ALA A 220 11.36 5.03 -7.32
C ALA A 220 10.49 4.19 -6.36
N THR A 221 9.47 4.82 -5.77
CA THR A 221 8.53 4.23 -4.81
C THR A 221 7.10 4.64 -5.15
N GLY A 222 6.18 3.69 -5.11
CA GLY A 222 4.74 3.91 -5.31
C GLY A 222 3.91 2.90 -4.51
N ILE A 223 2.60 3.13 -4.48
CA ILE A 223 1.64 2.18 -3.91
C ILE A 223 1.22 1.23 -5.03
N LEU A 224 1.35 -0.07 -4.78
CA LEU A 224 0.94 -1.12 -5.72
C LEU A 224 0.05 -2.11 -4.99
N TYR A 225 -1.01 -2.52 -5.65
CA TYR A 225 -2.00 -3.43 -5.12
C TYR A 225 -1.79 -4.83 -5.68
N THR A 226 -1.94 -5.83 -4.83
CA THR A 226 -1.82 -7.24 -5.22
C THR A 226 -3.08 -7.72 -5.94
N LEU A 227 -3.02 -8.93 -6.51
CA LEU A 227 -4.25 -9.61 -6.91
C LEU A 227 -5.19 -9.80 -5.70
N PRO A 228 -6.52 -9.88 -5.94
CA PRO A 228 -7.50 -10.07 -4.88
C PRO A 228 -7.14 -11.23 -3.93
N ARG A 229 -7.28 -11.00 -2.63
CA ARG A 229 -7.01 -11.95 -1.56
C ARG A 229 -8.30 -12.29 -0.81
N THR A 230 -8.18 -13.13 0.20
CA THR A 230 -9.31 -13.50 1.06
C THR A 230 -9.39 -12.52 2.21
N ASN A 231 -10.52 -11.84 2.30
CA ASN A 231 -10.82 -10.85 3.33
C ASN A 231 -10.89 -11.52 4.71
N ALA A 232 -10.53 -10.78 5.75
CA ALA A 232 -10.56 -11.15 7.16
C ALA A 232 -11.94 -11.69 7.57
N THR A 233 -13.00 -11.09 7.03
CA THR A 233 -14.40 -11.46 7.29
C THR A 233 -14.72 -12.90 6.87
N ASP A 234 -13.97 -13.45 5.92
CA ASP A 234 -14.15 -14.80 5.38
C ASP A 234 -13.14 -15.81 5.96
N LYS A 235 -12.24 -15.37 6.85
CA LYS A 235 -11.25 -16.23 7.51
C LYS A 235 -11.81 -16.80 8.81
N ALA A 236 -11.50 -18.08 9.06
CA ALA A 236 -11.79 -18.71 10.34
C ALA A 236 -11.02 -18.08 11.52
N PHE A 237 -9.84 -17.50 11.24
CA PHE A 237 -9.06 -16.73 12.20
C PHE A 237 -8.31 -15.61 11.45
N PRO A 238 -8.74 -14.34 11.60
CA PRO A 238 -8.22 -13.22 10.81
C PRO A 238 -7.02 -12.47 11.44
N TRP A 239 -6.18 -13.14 12.23
CA TRP A 239 -5.02 -12.54 12.90
C TRP A 239 -3.74 -13.33 12.62
N ASP A 240 -2.59 -12.67 12.73
CA ASP A 240 -1.28 -13.31 12.55
C ASP A 240 -0.96 -14.30 13.67
N ASP A 241 -1.36 -13.99 14.90
CA ASP A 241 -1.18 -14.87 16.05
C ASP A 241 -2.28 -14.67 17.12
N PRO A 242 -2.44 -15.61 18.07
CA PRO A 242 -3.53 -15.60 19.04
C PRO A 242 -3.19 -14.88 20.36
N ASN A 243 -2.08 -14.14 20.43
CA ASN A 243 -1.65 -13.45 21.64
C ASN A 243 -1.92 -11.96 21.51
N PHE A 244 -2.78 -11.44 22.37
CA PHE A 244 -3.24 -10.06 22.28
C PHE A 244 -2.68 -9.22 23.42
N THR A 245 -2.25 -8.02 23.08
CA THR A 245 -1.92 -6.95 24.01
C THR A 245 -3.13 -6.04 24.21
N VAL A 246 -3.47 -5.75 25.47
CA VAL A 246 -4.72 -5.05 25.83
C VAL A 246 -4.43 -3.77 26.58
N TYR A 247 -4.95 -2.66 26.08
CA TYR A 247 -4.94 -1.38 26.79
C TYR A 247 -6.37 -0.94 27.12
N VAL A 248 -6.57 -0.45 28.34
CA VAL A 248 -7.86 0.04 28.83
C VAL A 248 -7.73 1.50 29.26
N ASP A 249 -8.41 2.39 28.54
CA ASP A 249 -8.62 3.78 28.94
C ASP A 249 -9.98 3.92 29.64
N ASP A 250 -9.97 3.77 30.95
CA ASP A 250 -11.15 3.85 31.82
C ASP A 250 -11.31 5.20 32.52
N ALA A 251 -10.60 6.23 32.08
CA ALA A 251 -10.66 7.56 32.69
C ALA A 251 -12.08 8.15 32.71
N ASN A 252 -12.93 7.78 31.74
CA ASN A 252 -14.32 8.22 31.62
C ASN A 252 -15.35 7.14 32.04
N ALA A 253 -14.92 6.05 32.67
CA ALA A 253 -15.83 5.06 33.22
C ALA A 253 -16.47 5.56 34.53
N SER A 254 -17.77 5.30 34.71
CA SER A 254 -18.50 5.64 35.94
C SER A 254 -17.95 4.92 37.18
N ASP A 255 -17.48 3.69 37.01
CA ASP A 255 -16.76 2.90 38.00
C ASP A 255 -15.58 2.17 37.31
N PRO A 256 -14.37 2.76 37.31
CA PRO A 256 -13.22 2.20 36.59
C PRO A 256 -12.80 0.80 37.08
N ASP A 257 -12.88 0.54 38.39
CA ASP A 257 -12.44 -0.74 38.95
C ASP A 257 -13.40 -1.88 38.54
N ALA A 258 -14.71 -1.65 38.67
CA ALA A 258 -15.70 -2.61 38.23
C ALA A 258 -15.75 -2.76 36.70
N ALA A 259 -15.50 -1.69 35.94
CA ALA A 259 -15.36 -1.76 34.49
C ALA A 259 -14.16 -2.64 34.06
N ARG A 260 -13.01 -2.50 34.72
CA ARG A 260 -11.83 -3.36 34.48
C ARG A 260 -12.12 -4.83 34.81
N GLU A 261 -12.89 -5.09 35.87
CA GLU A 261 -13.32 -6.44 36.21
C GLU A 261 -14.22 -7.05 35.13
N GLN A 262 -15.18 -6.28 34.61
CA GLN A 262 -16.06 -6.67 33.52
C GLN A 262 -15.31 -6.96 32.21
N ILE A 263 -14.34 -6.10 31.85
CA ILE A 263 -13.46 -6.33 30.69
C ILE A 263 -12.68 -7.63 30.87
N ARG A 264 -12.12 -7.87 32.06
CA ARG A 264 -11.39 -9.12 32.35
C ARG A 264 -12.28 -10.34 32.22
N HIS A 265 -13.49 -10.33 32.78
CA HIS A 265 -14.43 -11.44 32.61
C HIS A 265 -14.73 -11.74 31.13
N ALA A 266 -14.82 -10.69 30.30
CA ALA A 266 -15.05 -10.88 28.87
C ALA A 266 -13.86 -11.54 28.17
N LEU A 267 -12.63 -11.12 28.45
CA LEU A 267 -11.44 -11.70 27.82
C LEU A 267 -11.11 -13.09 28.37
N ASP A 268 -11.26 -13.30 29.68
CA ASP A 268 -11.11 -14.61 30.34
C ASP A 268 -12.07 -15.65 29.74
N TYR A 269 -13.28 -15.25 29.32
CA TYR A 269 -14.25 -16.13 28.65
C TYR A 269 -13.69 -16.69 27.33
N PHE A 270 -12.99 -15.87 26.54
CA PHE A 270 -12.34 -16.32 25.30
C PHE A 270 -11.08 -17.14 25.57
N GLU A 271 -10.24 -16.71 26.51
CA GLU A 271 -9.05 -17.46 26.94
C GLU A 271 -9.40 -18.86 27.48
N ALA A 272 -10.58 -19.02 28.10
CA ALA A 272 -11.09 -20.30 28.57
C ALA A 272 -11.66 -21.22 27.46
N GLY A 273 -11.62 -20.81 26.19
CA GLY A 273 -12.12 -21.59 25.06
C GLY A 273 -13.62 -21.42 24.83
N ALA A 274 -14.05 -20.17 24.61
CA ALA A 274 -15.43 -19.84 24.27
C ALA A 274 -15.98 -20.74 23.13
N PRO A 275 -17.18 -21.33 23.25
CA PRO A 275 -17.72 -22.21 22.23
C PRO A 275 -17.81 -21.55 20.85
N GLY A 276 -17.23 -22.20 19.84
CA GLY A 276 -17.20 -21.70 18.46
C GLY A 276 -16.09 -20.71 18.16
N MET A 277 -15.24 -20.38 19.14
CA MET A 277 -14.10 -19.47 19.00
C MET A 277 -12.77 -20.23 19.04
N PRO A 278 -11.64 -19.59 18.65
CA PRO A 278 -10.31 -20.14 18.89
C PRO A 278 -10.07 -20.45 20.37
N ASP A 279 -9.35 -21.54 20.66
CA ASP A 279 -9.15 -22.08 22.02
C ASP A 279 -7.73 -21.87 22.58
N ASN A 280 -6.92 -21.08 21.89
CA ASN A 280 -5.51 -20.81 22.21
C ASN A 280 -5.20 -19.32 22.35
N LEU A 281 -6.20 -18.52 22.71
CA LEU A 281 -6.12 -17.07 22.85
C LEU A 281 -5.44 -16.70 24.17
N THR A 282 -4.59 -15.68 24.18
CA THR A 282 -4.03 -15.10 25.40
C THR A 282 -4.16 -13.59 25.39
N TYR A 283 -4.34 -12.99 26.57
CA TYR A 283 -4.50 -11.54 26.72
C TYR A 283 -3.52 -10.99 27.77
N THR A 284 -2.66 -10.06 27.35
CA THR A 284 -1.68 -9.40 28.22
C THR A 284 -1.99 -7.92 28.31
N TYR A 285 -2.28 -7.43 29.51
CA TYR A 285 -2.55 -6.01 29.73
C TYR A 285 -1.25 -5.19 29.69
N VAL A 286 -1.28 -4.07 28.98
CA VAL A 286 -0.18 -3.11 28.83
C VAL A 286 -0.62 -1.71 29.25
N ASP A 287 0.36 -0.87 29.64
CA ASP A 287 0.10 0.49 30.12
C ASP A 287 0.19 1.55 29.00
N ASP A 288 0.86 1.25 27.88
CA ASP A 288 1.00 2.15 26.73
C ASP A 288 0.00 1.73 25.63
N PRO A 289 -0.90 2.62 25.18
CA PRO A 289 -1.80 2.31 24.07
C PRO A 289 -1.07 1.96 22.78
N ALA A 290 0.15 2.48 22.55
CA ALA A 290 0.93 2.19 21.34
C ALA A 290 1.37 0.73 21.26
N ASP A 291 1.51 0.05 22.42
CA ASP A 291 1.90 -1.35 22.52
C ASP A 291 0.68 -2.30 22.49
N ALA A 292 -0.54 -1.78 22.35
CA ALA A 292 -1.78 -2.56 22.41
C ALA A 292 -2.45 -2.77 21.05
N GLU A 293 -2.82 -4.02 20.77
CA GLU A 293 -3.65 -4.45 19.65
C GLU A 293 -5.15 -4.34 19.98
N VAL A 294 -5.52 -4.56 21.24
CA VAL A 294 -6.90 -4.42 21.72
C VAL A 294 -6.99 -3.18 22.60
N ARG A 295 -7.75 -2.18 22.13
CA ARG A 295 -7.91 -0.91 22.85
C ARG A 295 -9.34 -0.72 23.28
N ILE A 296 -9.58 -0.60 24.57
CA ILE A 296 -10.93 -0.39 25.12
C ILE A 296 -10.98 0.99 25.76
N SER A 297 -11.97 1.80 25.39
CA SER A 297 -12.09 3.18 25.87
C SER A 297 -13.54 3.57 26.14
N PHE A 298 -13.74 4.54 27.02
CA PHE A 298 -15.05 5.09 27.37
C PHE A 298 -15.19 6.51 26.83
N ALA A 299 -16.32 6.83 26.20
CA ALA A 299 -16.56 8.14 25.59
C ALA A 299 -18.01 8.60 25.77
N ASP A 300 -18.23 9.91 25.73
CA ASP A 300 -19.58 10.49 25.82
C ASP A 300 -20.40 10.28 24.53
N THR A 301 -19.73 10.08 23.41
CA THR A 301 -20.36 9.89 22.09
C THR A 301 -19.64 8.82 21.29
N SER A 302 -20.41 8.01 20.57
CA SER A 302 -19.85 6.98 19.68
C SER A 302 -19.28 7.62 18.40
N PRO A 303 -18.07 7.22 17.97
CA PRO A 303 -17.49 7.69 16.72
C PRO A 303 -18.08 7.00 15.48
N CYS A 304 -18.75 5.86 15.64
CA CYS A 304 -19.34 5.14 14.51
C CYS A 304 -20.76 5.61 14.17
N ALA A 305 -21.61 5.87 15.17
CA ALA A 305 -23.00 6.26 14.95
C ALA A 305 -23.61 6.99 16.16
N ALA A 306 -24.42 8.01 15.90
CA ALA A 306 -25.14 8.73 16.94
C ALA A 306 -26.10 7.80 17.72
N GLY A 307 -25.98 7.78 19.05
CA GLY A 307 -26.82 6.97 19.93
C GLY A 307 -26.41 5.50 20.07
N ALA A 308 -25.31 5.06 19.45
CA ALA A 308 -24.79 3.72 19.66
C ALA A 308 -24.17 3.58 21.08
N ALA A 309 -24.54 2.51 21.78
CA ALA A 309 -24.05 2.21 23.13
C ALA A 309 -22.61 1.68 23.13
N SER A 310 -22.19 1.10 22.01
CA SER A 310 -20.79 0.75 21.75
C SER A 310 -20.50 0.77 20.26
N CYS A 311 -19.25 1.02 19.92
CA CYS A 311 -18.72 1.02 18.56
C CYS A 311 -17.37 0.31 18.58
N ALA A 312 -17.03 -0.38 17.50
CA ALA A 312 -15.69 -0.88 17.33
C ALA A 312 -15.14 -0.57 15.95
N ILE A 313 -13.82 -0.42 15.87
CA ILE A 313 -13.09 -0.04 14.66
C ILE A 313 -11.89 -0.98 14.57
N GLY A 314 -11.76 -1.69 13.46
CA GLY A 314 -10.63 -2.57 13.18
C GLY A 314 -9.63 -1.87 12.27
N GLY A 315 -8.35 -2.09 12.51
CA GLY A 315 -7.24 -1.75 11.62
C GLY A 315 -6.56 -3.03 11.13
N GLY A 316 -5.92 -2.97 9.97
CA GLY A 316 -5.27 -4.16 9.42
C GLY A 316 -4.54 -3.95 8.10
N TYR A 317 -4.15 -5.07 7.52
CA TYR A 317 -3.44 -5.18 6.25
C TYR A 317 -4.43 -5.32 5.08
N ASP A 318 -4.41 -4.36 4.15
CA ASP A 318 -5.14 -4.36 2.88
C ASP A 318 -4.13 -4.21 1.72
N PRO A 319 -3.66 -5.31 1.11
CA PRO A 319 -2.68 -5.30 0.04
C PRO A 319 -3.27 -5.19 -1.35
N ASP A 320 -4.56 -5.47 -1.57
CA ASP A 320 -5.21 -5.43 -2.87
C ASP A 320 -6.09 -4.18 -3.08
N GLY A 321 -6.18 -3.34 -2.06
CA GLY A 321 -6.71 -1.98 -2.13
C GLY A 321 -8.22 -1.92 -2.27
N ASP A 322 -8.94 -2.94 -1.80
CA ASP A 322 -10.40 -3.04 -1.93
C ASP A 322 -11.16 -2.46 -0.72
N ASP A 323 -10.45 -1.82 0.21
CA ASP A 323 -10.92 -1.28 1.49
C ASP A 323 -11.43 -2.36 2.47
N ALA A 324 -11.26 -3.65 2.16
CA ALA A 324 -11.43 -4.74 3.09
C ALA A 324 -10.08 -5.21 3.62
N LEU A 325 -10.06 -5.59 4.90
CA LEU A 325 -8.85 -6.05 5.54
C LEU A 325 -8.68 -7.54 5.31
N GLU A 326 -7.48 -8.02 4.97
CA GLU A 326 -7.14 -9.44 4.89
C GLU A 326 -6.82 -9.97 6.29
N THR A 327 -6.10 -9.18 7.08
CA THR A 327 -5.64 -9.55 8.41
C THR A 327 -5.76 -8.35 9.33
N TYR A 328 -6.37 -8.54 10.50
CA TYR A 328 -6.45 -7.51 11.53
C TYR A 328 -5.10 -7.35 12.24
N SER A 329 -4.72 -6.11 12.50
CA SER A 329 -3.56 -5.74 13.33
C SER A 329 -3.98 -5.21 14.71
N ASP A 330 -5.15 -4.59 14.77
CA ASP A 330 -5.69 -4.02 15.99
C ASP A 330 -7.21 -3.83 15.87
N TYR A 331 -7.87 -3.76 17.02
CA TYR A 331 -9.21 -3.20 17.09
C TYR A 331 -9.40 -2.36 18.33
N ARG A 332 -10.23 -1.33 18.19
CA ARG A 332 -10.63 -0.45 19.27
C ARG A 332 -12.11 -0.59 19.55
N VAL A 333 -12.46 -0.78 20.82
CA VAL A 333 -13.82 -0.70 21.34
C VAL A 333 -14.02 0.63 22.06
N VAL A 334 -15.10 1.33 21.70
CA VAL A 334 -15.55 2.56 22.35
C VAL A 334 -16.91 2.31 22.99
N LEU A 335 -16.96 2.44 24.31
CA LEU A 335 -18.14 2.24 25.15
C LEU A 335 -18.75 3.59 25.51
N VAL A 336 -20.08 3.71 25.39
CA VAL A 336 -20.79 4.99 25.52
C VAL A 336 -21.94 4.88 26.50
N ASP A 337 -21.86 5.64 27.60
CA ASP A 337 -22.90 5.76 28.62
C ASP A 337 -23.52 4.40 29.04
N LEU A 338 -22.65 3.43 29.32
CA LEU A 338 -23.05 2.07 29.70
C LEU A 338 -23.11 1.92 31.22
N ASP A 339 -24.13 1.22 31.69
CA ASP A 339 -24.12 0.62 33.03
C ASP A 339 -22.91 -0.31 33.15
N THR A 340 -22.24 -0.29 34.30
CA THR A 340 -21.01 -1.06 34.49
C THR A 340 -21.23 -2.55 34.25
N GLU A 341 -22.38 -3.09 34.65
CA GLU A 341 -22.74 -4.49 34.45
C GLU A 341 -22.87 -4.89 32.97
N ALA A 342 -23.02 -3.92 32.05
CA ALA A 342 -23.11 -4.18 30.61
C ALA A 342 -21.76 -4.14 29.89
N VAL A 343 -20.71 -3.60 30.53
CA VAL A 343 -19.39 -3.39 29.91
C VAL A 343 -18.82 -4.68 29.35
N GLY A 344 -18.80 -5.75 30.15
CA GLY A 344 -18.22 -7.02 29.74
C GLY A 344 -18.92 -7.59 28.51
N TRP A 345 -20.26 -7.48 28.46
CA TRP A 345 -21.02 -7.99 27.31
C TRP A 345 -20.66 -7.27 26.02
N HIS A 346 -20.56 -5.94 26.05
CA HIS A 346 -20.22 -5.15 24.87
C HIS A 346 -18.78 -5.41 24.41
N VAL A 347 -17.84 -5.54 25.33
CA VAL A 347 -16.45 -5.91 25.01
C VAL A 347 -16.41 -7.30 24.38
N GLY A 348 -17.05 -8.29 25.01
CA GLY A 348 -17.05 -9.65 24.49
C GLY A 348 -17.77 -9.81 23.14
N TYR A 349 -18.83 -9.04 22.89
CA TYR A 349 -19.50 -8.99 21.59
C TYR A 349 -18.54 -8.57 20.48
N TRP A 350 -17.75 -7.51 20.70
CA TRP A 350 -16.78 -7.02 19.72
C TRP A 350 -15.57 -7.92 19.60
N THR A 351 -15.09 -8.51 20.70
CA THR A 351 -14.04 -9.52 20.65
C THR A 351 -14.47 -10.71 19.80
N ALA A 352 -15.70 -11.23 19.95
CA ALA A 352 -16.21 -12.28 19.07
C ALA A 352 -16.25 -11.86 17.60
N HIS A 353 -16.69 -10.62 17.31
CA HIS A 353 -16.72 -10.08 15.95
C HIS A 353 -15.32 -10.11 15.30
N TYR A 354 -14.30 -9.56 15.96
CA TYR A 354 -12.95 -9.52 15.41
C TYR A 354 -12.21 -10.86 15.46
N LEU A 355 -12.73 -11.87 16.17
CA LEU A 355 -12.22 -13.25 16.11
C LEU A 355 -12.84 -14.07 14.96
N GLY A 356 -13.60 -13.44 14.06
CA GLY A 356 -14.18 -14.06 12.87
C GLY A 356 -15.67 -14.40 12.96
N ALA A 357 -16.32 -14.14 14.11
CA ALA A 357 -17.77 -14.33 14.24
C ALA A 357 -18.50 -13.00 14.00
N GLU A 358 -18.45 -12.49 12.76
CA GLU A 358 -18.99 -11.16 12.45
C GLU A 358 -20.51 -11.10 12.50
N ALA A 359 -21.20 -12.11 11.96
CA ALA A 359 -22.65 -12.22 12.05
C ALA A 359 -23.09 -12.52 13.49
N ASP A 360 -24.30 -12.08 13.86
CA ASP A 360 -24.82 -12.35 15.21
C ASP A 360 -24.95 -13.86 15.46
N GLU A 361 -25.37 -14.65 14.46
CA GLU A 361 -25.60 -16.08 14.62
C GLU A 361 -24.34 -16.92 14.90
N ASP A 362 -23.19 -16.44 14.44
CA ASP A 362 -21.89 -17.10 14.59
C ASP A 362 -21.25 -16.84 15.96
N LYS A 363 -21.76 -15.87 16.73
CA LYS A 363 -21.20 -15.53 18.04
C LYS A 363 -21.48 -16.61 19.11
N PRO A 364 -20.66 -16.65 20.17
CA PRO A 364 -21.00 -17.43 21.36
C PRO A 364 -22.36 -17.04 21.94
N GLU A 365 -23.05 -18.01 22.55
CA GLU A 365 -24.43 -17.86 23.02
C GLU A 365 -24.74 -16.58 23.83
N PRO A 366 -23.88 -16.15 24.79
CA PRO A 366 -24.11 -14.92 25.54
C PRO A 366 -24.28 -13.68 24.68
N PHE A 367 -23.64 -13.62 23.51
CA PHE A 367 -23.59 -12.44 22.66
C PHE A 367 -24.64 -12.44 21.54
N ARG A 368 -25.50 -13.47 21.48
CA ARG A 368 -26.51 -13.62 20.43
C ARG A 368 -27.88 -13.20 20.91
N ASN A 369 -28.53 -12.29 20.18
CA ASN A 369 -29.89 -11.82 20.49
C ASN A 369 -30.15 -11.47 21.98
N ALA A 370 -29.11 -11.04 22.71
CA ALA A 370 -29.19 -10.85 24.15
C ALA A 370 -30.10 -9.67 24.52
N THR A 371 -31.02 -9.93 25.44
CA THR A 371 -31.91 -8.94 26.05
C THR A 371 -31.13 -8.00 26.98
N TYR A 372 -31.72 -6.85 27.31
CA TYR A 372 -31.13 -5.88 28.23
C TYR A 372 -30.67 -6.49 29.56
N GLY A 373 -31.42 -7.48 30.09
CA GLY A 373 -31.08 -8.17 31.34
C GLY A 373 -29.93 -9.16 31.19
N GLU A 374 -29.88 -9.92 30.08
CA GLU A 374 -28.81 -10.88 29.79
C GLU A 374 -27.46 -10.17 29.58
N ARG A 375 -27.48 -8.97 28.99
CA ARG A 375 -26.25 -8.15 28.86
C ARG A 375 -25.64 -7.73 30.19
N ARG A 376 -26.43 -7.78 31.28
CA ARG A 376 -26.04 -7.37 32.64
C ARG A 376 -25.96 -8.54 33.62
N SER A 377 -26.13 -9.78 33.15
CA SER A 377 -25.97 -10.96 33.99
C SER A 377 -24.52 -11.40 34.06
N GLU A 378 -24.22 -12.33 34.96
CA GLU A 378 -22.93 -13.02 35.04
C GLU A 378 -22.83 -14.09 33.94
N TRP A 379 -22.97 -13.71 32.66
CA TRP A 379 -23.03 -14.64 31.53
C TRP A 379 -21.71 -15.39 31.26
N TRP A 380 -20.62 -14.98 31.89
CA TRP A 380 -19.29 -15.58 31.79
C TRP A 380 -19.10 -16.80 32.71
N THR A 381 -20.10 -17.20 33.50
CA THR A 381 -20.00 -18.29 34.50
C THR A 381 -20.42 -19.66 34.02
#